data_AF-A0A2V7MEB9-F1
#
_entry.id   AF-A0A2V7MEB9-F1
#
_cell.length_a   1.000
_cell.length_b   1.000
_cell.length_c   1.000
_cell.angle_alpha   90.00
_cell.angle_beta   90.00
_cell.angle_gamma   90.00
#
_symmetry.space_group_name_H-M   'P 1'
#
loop_
_entity.id
_entity.type
_entity.pdbx_description
1 polymer ?
#
loop_
_entity_poly.entity_id
_entity_poly.type
_entity_poly.pdbx_seq_one_letter_code
_entity_poly.pdbx_strand_id
1 'polypeptide(L)'
;MPDPWGVKRAENLITSLTGVLSARVVVTPLGEVSEIHVLTTSDQQAKQVVRNIESALMAQLGLKIDHRKISVAQTADVRPIEEMQDEAVRTRAKKRVVIFQGLEVRPSERPQRVIVRVKLSFEGREAEAEEQGTDTVRNRVEAAARAASSCLDQLMPDNSIALEGATIIEAFDRKFVLVAVHGLGGREAQLLTGTCEIRESTERSAVLAVLDATNRWTDARR
;
A
#
# COMPACT_ATOMS: atom_id res chain seq x y z
N MET A 1 -16.11 14.08 30.03
CA MET A 1 -15.96 15.33 30.81
C MET A 1 -16.95 16.35 30.25
N PRO A 2 -17.88 16.88 31.06
CA PRO A 2 -18.88 17.83 30.57
C PRO A 2 -18.17 19.12 30.17
N ASP A 3 -18.46 19.63 28.99
CA ASP A 3 -17.91 20.87 28.43
C ASP A 3 -18.48 22.07 29.19
N PRO A 4 -17.74 22.69 30.14
CA PRO A 4 -18.33 23.65 31.08
C PRO A 4 -18.75 24.95 30.41
N TRP A 5 -18.27 25.22 29.19
CA TRP A 5 -18.34 26.55 28.56
C TRP A 5 -18.88 26.53 27.13
N GLY A 6 -19.46 25.41 26.68
CA GLY A 6 -20.04 25.31 25.33
C GLY A 6 -19.01 25.45 24.20
N VAL A 7 -17.72 25.29 24.51
CA VAL A 7 -16.60 25.47 23.58
C VAL A 7 -16.68 24.45 22.45
N LYS A 8 -16.95 23.18 22.76
CA LYS A 8 -17.13 22.14 21.75
C LYS A 8 -18.35 22.38 20.88
N ARG A 9 -19.41 23.00 21.44
CA ARG A 9 -20.60 23.37 20.65
C ARG A 9 -20.28 24.49 19.67
N ALA A 10 -19.51 25.49 20.10
CA ALA A 10 -19.03 26.56 19.23
C ALA A 10 -18.09 26.02 18.14
N GLU A 11 -17.13 25.15 18.48
CA GLU A 11 -16.22 24.51 17.52
C GLU A 11 -17.00 23.69 16.48
N ASN A 12 -17.90 22.81 16.93
CA ASN A 12 -18.72 22.00 16.03
C ASN A 12 -19.60 22.85 15.10
N LEU A 13 -20.16 23.95 15.62
CA LEU A 13 -20.94 24.88 14.82
C LEU A 13 -20.07 25.56 13.75
N ILE A 14 -18.89 26.04 14.11
CA ILE A 14 -17.98 26.69 13.16
C ILE A 14 -17.52 25.69 12.09
N THR A 15 -17.20 24.45 12.47
CA THR A 15 -16.82 23.38 11.53
C THR A 15 -17.97 22.98 10.59
N SER A 16 -19.23 23.20 10.97
CA SER A 16 -20.38 22.94 10.08
C SER A 16 -20.56 23.98 8.97
N LEU A 17 -19.84 25.11 9.01
CA LEU A 17 -19.90 26.14 7.98
C LEU A 17 -19.17 25.71 6.71
N THR A 18 -19.75 26.05 5.56
CA THR A 18 -19.20 25.70 4.25
C THR A 18 -17.77 26.20 4.08
N GLY A 19 -16.86 25.30 3.70
CA GLY A 19 -15.45 25.59 3.45
C GLY A 19 -14.57 25.69 4.70
N VAL A 20 -15.11 25.39 5.89
CA VAL A 20 -14.32 25.26 7.12
C VAL A 20 -13.88 23.81 7.29
N LEU A 21 -12.57 23.59 7.39
CA LEU A 21 -11.97 22.27 7.60
C LEU A 21 -11.79 21.96 9.08
N SER A 22 -11.37 22.95 9.86
CA SER A 22 -11.25 22.82 11.32
C SER A 22 -11.39 24.17 12.02
N ALA A 23 -11.84 24.13 13.26
CA ALA A 23 -12.00 25.30 14.11
C ALA A 23 -11.60 24.98 15.54
N ARG A 24 -10.88 25.90 16.18
CA ARG A 24 -10.47 25.78 17.57
C ARG A 24 -10.74 27.07 18.31
N VAL A 25 -11.40 26.96 19.46
CA VAL A 25 -11.78 28.11 20.30
C VAL A 25 -10.94 28.09 21.58
N VAL A 26 -10.21 29.18 21.81
CA VAL A 26 -9.40 29.39 23.01
C VAL A 26 -10.17 30.31 23.96
N VAL A 27 -10.39 29.86 25.19
CA VAL A 27 -11.09 30.62 26.23
C VAL A 27 -10.14 31.01 27.35
N THR A 28 -10.42 32.14 28.01
CA THR A 28 -9.70 32.59 29.20
C THR A 28 -10.13 31.77 30.42
N PRO A 29 -9.37 31.81 31.54
CA PRO A 29 -9.79 31.18 32.80
C PRO A 29 -11.12 31.70 33.36
N LEU A 30 -11.59 32.86 32.89
CA LEU A 30 -12.87 33.48 33.22
C LEU A 30 -14.01 33.03 32.30
N GLY A 31 -13.75 32.14 31.33
CA GLY A 31 -14.74 31.58 30.42
C GLY A 31 -15.07 32.43 29.20
N GLU A 32 -14.34 33.53 28.97
CA GLU A 32 -14.52 34.39 27.79
C GLU A 32 -13.72 33.87 26.60
N VAL A 33 -14.26 34.00 25.38
CA VAL A 33 -13.52 33.65 24.16
C VAL A 33 -12.37 34.64 23.95
N SER A 34 -11.14 34.12 23.97
CA SER A 34 -9.91 34.87 23.72
C SER A 34 -9.61 34.91 22.22
N GLU A 35 -9.58 33.74 21.58
CA GLU A 35 -9.20 33.58 20.17
C GLU A 35 -9.98 32.45 19.51
N ILE A 36 -10.23 32.59 18.22
CA ILE A 36 -10.77 31.53 17.36
C ILE A 36 -9.83 31.35 16.18
N HIS A 37 -9.30 30.15 16.04
CA HIS A 37 -8.46 29.75 14.91
C HIS A 37 -9.28 28.89 13.97
N VAL A 38 -9.42 29.33 12.72
CA VAL A 38 -10.22 28.65 11.71
C VAL A 38 -9.36 28.36 10.51
N LEU A 39 -9.40 27.12 10.05
CA LEU A 39 -8.73 26.67 8.85
C LEU A 39 -9.77 26.43 7.75
N THR A 40 -9.61 27.11 6.62
CA THR A 40 -10.56 27.04 5.51
C THR A 40 -9.89 26.63 4.21
N THR A 41 -10.70 26.11 3.29
CA THR A 41 -10.31 25.86 1.90
C THR A 41 -10.05 27.18 1.16
N SER A 42 -9.25 27.13 0.09
CA SER A 42 -8.80 28.32 -0.66
C SER A 42 -9.88 29.00 -1.52
N ASP A 43 -11.05 28.38 -1.66
CA ASP A 43 -12.20 28.89 -2.40
C ASP A 43 -13.01 29.96 -1.64
N GLN A 44 -12.82 30.08 -0.32
CA GLN A 44 -13.58 31.01 0.52
C GLN A 44 -12.80 32.28 0.88
N GLN A 45 -13.39 33.46 0.64
CA GLN A 45 -12.75 34.73 1.02
C GLN A 45 -12.76 34.93 2.55
N ALA A 46 -11.59 35.18 3.15
CA ALA A 46 -11.43 35.27 4.61
C ALA A 46 -12.42 36.25 5.30
N LYS A 47 -12.72 37.41 4.70
CA LYS A 47 -13.70 38.37 5.24
C LYS A 47 -15.12 37.79 5.30
N GLN A 48 -15.50 36.98 4.31
CA GLN A 48 -16.80 36.33 4.26
C GLN A 48 -16.89 35.21 5.30
N VAL A 49 -15.81 34.44 5.47
CA VAL A 49 -15.71 33.40 6.51
C VAL A 49 -15.89 34.00 7.90
N VAL A 50 -15.16 35.08 8.23
CA VAL A 50 -15.27 35.79 9.51
C VAL A 50 -16.71 36.24 9.78
N ARG A 51 -17.37 36.86 8.79
CA ARG A 51 -18.77 37.30 8.91
C ARG A 51 -19.74 36.13 9.12
N ASN A 52 -19.53 35.01 8.43
CA ASN A 52 -20.34 33.81 8.58
C ASN A 52 -20.21 33.22 9.99
N ILE A 53 -18.99 33.20 10.54
CA ILE A 53 -18.72 32.74 11.91
C ILE A 53 -19.42 33.63 12.94
N GLU A 54 -19.27 34.96 12.84
CA GLU A 54 -19.95 35.90 13.74
C GLU A 54 -21.47 35.72 13.68
N SER A 55 -22.03 35.59 12.48
CA SER A 55 -23.46 35.41 12.28
C SER A 55 -23.96 34.08 12.86
N ALA A 56 -23.22 32.99 12.67
CA ALA A 56 -23.58 31.66 13.16
C ALA A 56 -23.53 31.58 14.69
N LEU A 57 -22.46 32.08 15.30
CA LEU A 57 -22.28 32.09 16.76
C LEU A 57 -23.31 32.99 17.45
N MET A 58 -23.64 34.14 16.85
CA MET A 58 -24.69 35.02 17.36
C MET A 58 -26.07 34.37 17.24
N ALA A 59 -26.39 33.74 16.10
CA ALA A 59 -27.72 33.18 15.85
C ALA A 59 -28.03 31.91 16.66
N GLN A 60 -27.07 30.99 16.80
CA GLN A 60 -27.32 29.70 17.46
C GLN A 60 -26.91 29.65 18.93
N LEU A 61 -25.90 30.44 19.33
CA LEU A 61 -25.35 30.39 20.68
C LEU A 61 -25.50 31.72 21.43
N GLY A 62 -25.99 32.78 20.77
CA GLY A 62 -26.10 34.12 21.37
C GLY A 62 -24.76 34.77 21.69
N LEU A 63 -23.65 34.23 21.16
CA LEU A 63 -22.29 34.68 21.47
C LEU A 63 -21.89 35.83 20.54
N LYS A 64 -21.64 37.01 21.12
CA LYS A 64 -21.10 38.15 20.38
C LYS A 64 -19.58 38.14 20.46
N ILE A 65 -18.93 38.02 19.30
CA ILE A 65 -17.48 37.94 19.17
C ILE A 65 -17.01 39.05 18.25
N ASP A 66 -15.86 39.65 18.57
CA ASP A 66 -15.21 40.65 17.73
C ASP A 66 -14.37 39.93 16.67
N HIS A 67 -14.57 40.28 15.39
CA HIS A 67 -13.78 39.81 14.26
C HIS A 67 -12.25 39.83 14.48
N ARG A 68 -11.73 40.74 15.33
CA ARG A 68 -10.29 40.80 15.66
C ARG A 68 -9.77 39.56 16.38
N LYS A 69 -10.65 38.79 17.01
CA LYS A 69 -10.32 37.54 17.70
C LYS A 69 -10.34 36.32 16.77
N ILE A 70 -10.72 36.48 15.50
CA ILE A 70 -10.87 35.41 14.53
C ILE A 70 -9.68 35.41 13.57
N SER A 71 -8.84 34.38 13.67
CA SER A 71 -7.74 34.11 12.77
C SER A 71 -8.19 33.08 11.73
N VAL A 72 -8.13 33.45 10.44
CA VAL A 72 -8.46 32.55 9.33
C VAL A 72 -7.19 32.20 8.58
N ALA A 73 -6.83 30.93 8.61
CA ALA A 73 -5.76 30.36 7.79
C ALA A 73 -6.38 29.65 6.58
N GLN A 74 -5.98 30.03 5.38
CA GLN A 74 -6.37 29.32 4.17
C GLN A 74 -5.31 28.28 3.83
N THR A 75 -5.71 27.03 3.63
CA THR A 75 -4.83 26.03 3.03
C THR A 75 -4.92 26.14 1.52
N ALA A 76 -3.80 26.45 0.86
CA ALA A 76 -3.70 26.43 -0.59
C ALA A 76 -3.84 24.99 -1.09
N ASP A 77 -5.00 24.64 -1.66
CA ASP A 77 -5.32 23.34 -2.30
C ASP A 77 -4.43 22.18 -1.83
N VAL A 78 -4.40 21.96 -0.52
CA VAL A 78 -3.73 20.81 0.06
C VAL A 78 -4.76 19.71 0.02
N ARG A 79 -4.78 18.97 -1.10
CA ARG A 79 -5.45 17.68 -1.15
C ARG A 79 -4.99 16.87 0.08
N PRO A 80 -5.90 16.22 0.81
CA PRO A 80 -5.60 15.66 2.12
C PRO A 80 -4.34 14.80 2.10
N ILE A 81 -3.43 15.06 3.04
CA ILE A 81 -2.16 14.32 3.22
C ILE A 81 -2.41 12.81 3.41
N GLU A 82 -3.62 12.42 3.79
CA GLU A 82 -4.05 11.02 3.94
C GLU A 82 -4.27 10.31 2.59
N GLU A 83 -4.73 11.01 1.55
CA GLU A 83 -4.90 10.42 0.21
C GLU A 83 -3.59 10.42 -0.58
N MET A 84 -2.67 11.36 -0.33
CA MET A 84 -1.35 11.37 -0.96
C MET A 84 -0.43 10.25 -0.43
N GLN A 85 -0.60 9.80 0.82
CA GLN A 85 0.13 8.65 1.33
C GLN A 85 -0.41 7.34 0.75
N ASP A 86 -1.73 7.21 0.64
CA ASP A 86 -2.33 6.03 0.01
C ASP A 86 -2.10 6.00 -1.51
N GLU A 87 -2.11 7.12 -2.22
CA GLU A 87 -1.72 7.16 -3.63
C GLU A 87 -0.21 7.05 -3.84
N ALA A 88 0.67 7.62 -3.01
CA ALA A 88 2.11 7.43 -3.18
C ALA A 88 2.53 6.00 -2.84
N VAL A 89 1.94 5.38 -1.81
CA VAL A 89 2.18 3.98 -1.42
C VAL A 89 1.50 3.02 -2.40
N ARG A 90 0.25 3.27 -2.83
CA ARG A 90 -0.41 2.45 -3.86
C ARG A 90 0.17 2.69 -5.25
N THR A 91 0.74 3.85 -5.57
CA THR A 91 1.41 4.10 -6.87
C THR A 91 2.85 3.59 -6.87
N ARG A 92 3.55 3.52 -5.72
CA ARG A 92 4.79 2.75 -5.59
C ARG A 92 4.52 1.24 -5.66
N ALA A 93 3.53 0.74 -4.94
CA ALA A 93 3.19 -0.68 -4.90
C ALA A 93 2.51 -1.17 -6.20
N LYS A 94 1.64 -0.39 -6.84
CA LYS A 94 0.99 -0.78 -8.11
C LYS A 94 1.89 -0.65 -9.32
N LYS A 95 3.01 0.06 -9.26
CA LYS A 95 3.85 0.22 -10.45
C LYS A 95 4.70 -1.00 -10.77
N ARG A 96 4.95 -1.93 -9.83
CA ARG A 96 5.97 -2.99 -10.06
C ARG A 96 5.72 -4.35 -9.40
N VAL A 97 4.54 -4.62 -8.87
CA VAL A 97 4.25 -5.96 -8.33
C VAL A 97 3.97 -6.89 -9.50
N VAL A 98 4.83 -7.88 -9.70
CA VAL A 98 4.51 -9.02 -10.57
C VAL A 98 3.32 -9.73 -9.94
N ILE A 99 2.24 -9.86 -10.71
CA ILE A 99 0.99 -10.47 -10.25
C ILE A 99 0.98 -11.94 -10.67
N PHE A 100 0.72 -12.82 -9.72
CA PHE A 100 0.45 -14.23 -9.98
C PHE A 100 -0.95 -14.40 -10.57
N GLN A 101 -1.03 -14.92 -11.80
CA GLN A 101 -2.30 -15.11 -12.53
C GLN A 101 -2.79 -16.56 -12.44
N GLY A 102 -1.88 -17.54 -12.52
CA GLY A 102 -2.29 -18.94 -12.54
C GLY A 102 -1.14 -19.93 -12.39
N LEU A 103 -1.52 -21.11 -11.93
CA LEU A 103 -0.68 -22.30 -11.81
C LEU A 103 -1.50 -23.50 -12.27
N GLU A 104 -0.94 -24.27 -13.18
CA GLU A 104 -1.48 -25.54 -13.63
C GLU A 104 -0.44 -26.64 -13.42
N VAL A 105 -0.88 -27.76 -12.86
CA VAL A 105 -0.03 -28.94 -12.65
C VAL A 105 -0.74 -30.12 -13.28
N ARG A 106 -0.13 -30.71 -14.31
CA ARG A 106 -0.70 -31.83 -15.05
C ARG A 106 0.30 -32.98 -15.18
N PRO A 107 -0.15 -34.25 -15.18
CA PRO A 107 0.72 -35.37 -15.51
C PRO A 107 1.31 -35.21 -16.93
N SER A 108 2.55 -35.66 -17.10
CA SER A 108 3.16 -35.80 -18.43
C SER A 108 2.72 -37.11 -19.09
N GLU A 109 2.97 -37.24 -20.40
CA GLU A 109 2.81 -38.50 -21.13
C GLU A 109 3.73 -39.61 -20.60
N ARG A 110 4.85 -39.25 -19.97
CA ARG A 110 5.76 -40.19 -19.33
C ARG A 110 5.31 -40.51 -17.91
N PRO A 111 5.34 -41.78 -17.48
CA PRO A 111 5.03 -42.15 -16.09
C PRO A 111 5.91 -41.39 -15.09
N GLN A 112 5.33 -41.04 -13.93
CA GLN A 112 6.02 -40.35 -12.83
C GLN A 112 6.64 -39.00 -13.21
N ARG A 113 6.12 -38.36 -14.24
CA ARG A 113 6.52 -37.02 -14.67
C ARG A 113 5.33 -36.07 -14.60
N VAL A 114 5.62 -34.83 -14.25
CA VAL A 114 4.65 -33.77 -14.09
C VAL A 114 5.11 -32.55 -14.86
N ILE A 115 4.13 -31.85 -15.42
CA ILE A 115 4.31 -30.60 -16.13
C ILE A 115 3.68 -29.51 -15.28
N VAL A 116 4.47 -28.50 -14.95
CA VAL A 116 4.05 -27.35 -14.17
C VAL A 116 4.10 -26.12 -15.06
N ARG A 117 2.98 -25.41 -15.12
CA ARG A 117 2.80 -24.24 -15.96
C ARG A 117 2.39 -23.06 -15.08
N VAL A 118 3.13 -21.97 -15.20
CA VAL A 118 2.93 -20.76 -14.38
C VAL A 118 2.63 -19.59 -15.31
N LYS A 119 1.68 -18.75 -14.88
CA LYS A 119 1.32 -17.50 -15.54
C LYS A 119 1.53 -16.32 -14.61
N LEU A 120 2.34 -15.36 -15.03
CA LEU A 120 2.62 -14.12 -14.32
C LEU A 120 2.29 -12.93 -15.21
N SER A 121 1.92 -11.80 -14.61
CA SER A 121 1.72 -10.54 -15.33
C SER A 121 2.46 -9.39 -14.66
N PHE A 122 3.09 -8.54 -15.46
CA PHE A 122 3.84 -7.37 -15.02
C PHE A 122 3.64 -6.21 -15.99
N GLU A 123 3.27 -5.03 -15.49
CA GLU A 123 3.00 -3.81 -16.28
C GLU A 123 2.08 -4.05 -17.51
N GLY A 124 1.07 -4.91 -17.37
CA GLY A 124 0.13 -5.24 -18.45
C GLY A 124 0.67 -6.22 -19.51
N ARG A 125 1.90 -6.71 -19.36
CA ARG A 125 2.43 -7.86 -20.10
C ARG A 125 2.17 -9.14 -19.33
N GLU A 126 1.91 -10.21 -20.06
CA GLU A 126 1.76 -11.55 -19.50
C GLU A 126 2.87 -12.44 -20.01
N ALA A 127 3.37 -13.32 -19.15
CA ALA A 127 4.29 -14.39 -19.53
C ALA A 127 3.81 -15.71 -18.94
N GLU A 128 4.04 -16.76 -19.71
CA GLU A 128 3.71 -18.13 -19.37
C GLU A 128 4.94 -19.00 -19.60
N ALA A 129 5.26 -19.85 -18.63
CA ALA A 129 6.37 -20.79 -18.73
C ALA A 129 5.92 -22.16 -18.25
N GLU A 130 6.46 -23.19 -18.90
CA GLU A 130 6.18 -24.58 -18.61
C GLU A 130 7.49 -25.30 -18.27
N GLU A 131 7.49 -26.05 -17.17
CA GLU A 131 8.63 -26.83 -16.69
C GLU A 131 8.22 -28.26 -16.41
N GLN A 132 9.15 -29.20 -16.65
CA GLN A 132 8.92 -30.62 -16.40
C GLN A 132 9.75 -31.11 -15.22
N GLY A 133 9.11 -31.86 -14.33
CA GLY A 133 9.73 -32.47 -13.15
C GLY A 133 9.34 -33.93 -12.99
N THR A 134 10.01 -34.62 -12.07
CA THR A 134 9.48 -35.89 -11.53
C THR A 134 8.27 -35.58 -10.66
N ASP A 135 7.30 -36.47 -10.63
CA ASP A 135 6.11 -36.36 -9.78
C ASP A 135 6.44 -36.71 -8.31
N THR A 136 7.30 -35.90 -7.70
CA THR A 136 7.58 -35.91 -6.26
C THR A 136 7.36 -34.50 -5.72
N VAL A 137 7.00 -34.38 -4.44
CA VAL A 137 6.71 -33.06 -3.83
C VAL A 137 7.89 -32.10 -4.01
N ARG A 138 9.12 -32.56 -3.75
CA ARG A 138 10.36 -31.77 -3.94
C ARG A 138 10.48 -31.26 -5.38
N ASN A 139 10.36 -32.16 -6.36
CA ASN A 139 10.57 -31.80 -7.76
C ASN A 139 9.41 -30.98 -8.33
N ARG A 140 8.19 -31.12 -7.79
CA ARG A 140 7.04 -30.24 -8.10
C ARG A 140 7.27 -28.82 -7.62
N VAL A 141 7.78 -28.65 -6.39
CA VAL A 141 8.17 -27.34 -5.85
C VAL A 141 9.27 -26.70 -6.69
N GLU A 142 10.30 -27.46 -7.03
CA GLU A 142 11.41 -26.96 -7.85
C GLU A 142 10.98 -26.61 -9.28
N ALA A 143 10.14 -27.44 -9.91
CA ALA A 143 9.59 -27.17 -11.24
C ALA A 143 8.69 -25.92 -11.23
N ALA A 144 7.86 -25.74 -10.20
CA ALA A 144 7.04 -24.54 -10.04
C ALA A 144 7.89 -23.27 -9.86
N ALA A 145 8.93 -23.35 -9.03
CA ALA A 145 9.86 -22.24 -8.84
C ALA A 145 10.62 -21.91 -10.14
N ARG A 146 11.04 -22.93 -10.89
CA ARG A 146 11.75 -22.74 -12.15
C ARG A 146 10.85 -22.10 -13.21
N ALA A 147 9.60 -22.56 -13.32
CA ALA A 147 8.63 -21.97 -14.23
C ALA A 147 8.36 -20.49 -13.88
N ALA A 148 8.23 -20.17 -12.60
CA ALA A 148 8.07 -18.79 -12.15
C ALA A 148 9.30 -17.92 -12.49
N SER A 149 10.52 -18.40 -12.24
CA SER A 149 11.75 -17.68 -12.62
C SER A 149 11.84 -17.47 -14.13
N SER A 150 11.50 -18.47 -14.94
CA SER A 150 11.46 -18.37 -16.40
C SER A 150 10.43 -17.33 -16.88
N CYS A 151 9.26 -17.24 -16.23
CA CYS A 151 8.30 -16.16 -16.50
C CYS A 151 8.89 -14.78 -16.17
N LEU A 152 9.60 -14.65 -15.05
CA LEU A 152 10.20 -13.39 -14.63
C LEU A 152 11.32 -12.94 -15.59
N ASP A 153 12.17 -13.85 -16.02
CA ASP A 153 13.24 -13.60 -17.02
C ASP A 153 12.65 -13.08 -18.35
N GLN A 154 11.48 -13.60 -18.77
CA GLN A 154 10.75 -13.11 -19.95
C GLN A 154 10.10 -11.73 -19.73
N LEU A 155 9.54 -11.48 -18.54
CA LEU A 155 8.87 -10.21 -18.23
C LEU A 155 9.87 -9.06 -18.02
N MET A 156 11.12 -9.37 -17.68
CA MET A 156 12.16 -8.41 -17.31
C MET A 156 13.44 -8.59 -18.15
N PRO A 157 13.44 -8.26 -19.46
CA PRO A 157 14.57 -8.55 -20.36
C PRO A 157 15.89 -7.85 -20.00
N ASP A 158 15.85 -6.78 -19.22
CA ASP A 158 17.06 -6.06 -18.76
C ASP A 158 17.75 -6.75 -17.55
N ASN A 159 17.08 -7.74 -16.94
CA ASN A 159 17.48 -8.39 -15.71
C ASN A 159 17.33 -9.91 -15.87
N SER A 160 18.42 -10.66 -15.78
CA SER A 160 18.29 -12.12 -15.82
C SER A 160 18.07 -12.70 -14.41
N ILE A 161 17.17 -13.68 -14.31
CA ILE A 161 16.85 -14.34 -13.04
C ILE A 161 17.08 -15.84 -13.20
N ALA A 162 17.99 -16.39 -12.38
CA ALA A 162 18.30 -17.81 -12.36
C ALA A 162 17.91 -18.42 -11.02
N LEU A 163 17.14 -19.51 -11.05
CA LEU A 163 16.82 -20.28 -9.84
C LEU A 163 18.07 -21.03 -9.35
N GLU A 164 18.47 -20.81 -8.09
CA GLU A 164 19.48 -21.64 -7.43
C GLU A 164 18.83 -22.89 -6.83
N GLY A 165 17.68 -22.73 -6.15
CA GLY A 165 16.94 -23.85 -5.61
C GLY A 165 15.69 -23.46 -4.84
N ALA A 166 14.85 -24.47 -4.59
CA ALA A 166 13.65 -24.34 -3.77
C ALA A 166 13.55 -25.54 -2.82
N THR A 167 13.26 -25.29 -1.55
CA THR A 167 13.15 -26.35 -0.54
C THR A 167 12.03 -26.06 0.44
N ILE A 168 11.43 -27.11 0.99
CA ILE A 168 10.44 -27.00 2.07
C ILE A 168 11.19 -27.02 3.40
N ILE A 169 10.93 -26.04 4.25
CA ILE A 169 11.45 -25.95 5.61
C ILE A 169 10.30 -25.96 6.61
N GLU A 170 10.56 -26.46 7.82
CA GLU A 170 9.64 -26.42 8.94
C GLU A 170 10.14 -25.43 9.98
N ALA A 171 9.26 -24.52 10.40
CA ALA A 171 9.55 -23.51 11.42
C ALA A 171 8.26 -23.12 12.12
N PHE A 172 8.30 -22.92 13.45
CA PHE A 172 7.14 -22.50 14.25
C PHE A 172 5.91 -23.39 14.02
N ASP A 173 6.11 -24.71 13.93
CA ASP A 173 5.08 -25.72 13.63
C ASP A 173 4.32 -25.50 12.31
N ARG A 174 4.95 -24.79 11.36
CA ARG A 174 4.42 -24.47 10.04
C ARG A 174 5.42 -24.86 8.96
N LYS A 175 4.91 -25.12 7.76
CA LYS A 175 5.72 -25.43 6.57
C LYS A 175 5.85 -24.20 5.70
N PHE A 176 7.06 -23.94 5.24
CA PHE A 176 7.38 -22.85 4.32
C PHE A 176 8.14 -23.39 3.11
N VAL A 177 7.95 -22.78 1.96
CA VAL A 177 8.90 -22.90 0.85
C VAL A 177 9.92 -21.78 0.98
N LEU A 178 11.20 -22.14 1.02
CA LEU A 178 12.34 -21.25 0.89
C LEU A 178 12.87 -21.36 -0.54
N VAL A 179 13.06 -20.21 -1.18
CA VAL A 179 13.62 -20.12 -2.53
C VAL A 179 14.86 -19.24 -2.50
N ALA A 180 15.87 -19.66 -3.27
CA ALA A 180 17.05 -18.89 -3.60
C ALA A 180 17.10 -18.65 -5.11
N VAL A 181 17.24 -17.38 -5.52
CA VAL A 181 17.41 -16.98 -6.92
C VAL A 181 18.58 -16.02 -7.05
N HIS A 182 19.32 -16.12 -8.15
CA HIS A 182 20.32 -15.15 -8.54
C HIS A 182 19.68 -14.10 -9.44
N GLY A 183 19.74 -12.84 -9.00
CA GLY A 183 19.47 -11.68 -9.83
C GLY A 183 20.75 -11.22 -10.53
N LEU A 184 20.79 -11.37 -11.86
CA LEU A 184 21.87 -10.90 -12.73
C LEU A 184 21.46 -9.55 -13.31
N GLY A 185 22.11 -8.48 -12.85
CA GLY A 185 21.92 -7.14 -13.41
C GLY A 185 23.11 -6.25 -13.05
N GLY A 186 23.55 -5.42 -13.98
CA GLY A 186 24.80 -4.67 -13.82
C GLY A 186 26.05 -5.58 -13.86
N ARG A 187 27.06 -5.30 -13.02
CA ARG A 187 28.37 -5.99 -13.05
C ARG A 187 28.49 -7.23 -12.13
N GLU A 188 27.53 -7.47 -11.22
CA GLU A 188 27.61 -8.57 -10.25
C GLU A 188 26.26 -9.30 -10.07
N ALA A 189 26.37 -10.63 -9.89
CA ALA A 189 25.27 -11.51 -9.53
C ALA A 189 24.96 -11.35 -8.03
N GLN A 190 23.68 -11.14 -7.70
CA GLN A 190 23.23 -11.04 -6.31
C GLN A 190 22.34 -12.23 -5.95
N LEU A 191 22.64 -12.88 -4.83
CA LEU A 191 21.76 -13.91 -4.26
C LEU A 191 20.57 -13.25 -3.55
N LEU A 192 19.37 -13.67 -3.93
CA LEU A 192 18.11 -13.21 -3.39
C LEU A 192 17.37 -14.41 -2.80
N THR A 193 16.70 -14.19 -1.68
CA THR A 193 15.93 -15.24 -1.01
C THR A 193 14.52 -14.77 -0.71
N GLY A 194 13.57 -15.69 -0.82
CA GLY A 194 12.16 -15.45 -0.58
C GLY A 194 11.51 -16.64 0.08
N THR A 195 10.44 -16.37 0.83
CA THR A 195 9.75 -17.38 1.61
C THR A 195 8.24 -17.27 1.45
N CYS A 196 7.55 -18.41 1.47
CA CYS A 196 6.09 -18.43 1.49
C CYS A 196 5.59 -19.59 2.35
N GLU A 197 4.61 -19.32 3.21
CA GLU A 197 3.93 -20.35 3.97
C GLU A 197 3.14 -21.29 3.03
N ILE A 198 3.21 -22.58 3.30
CA ILE A 198 2.39 -23.60 2.62
C ILE A 198 1.03 -23.66 3.31
N ARG A 199 0.02 -23.06 2.66
CA ARG A 199 -1.39 -23.13 3.11
C ARG A 199 -2.21 -24.09 2.26
N GLU A 200 -2.24 -23.86 0.96
CA GLU A 200 -3.10 -24.60 0.02
C GLU A 200 -2.31 -25.61 -0.82
N SER A 201 -1.19 -25.17 -1.41
CA SER A 201 -0.40 -25.96 -2.36
C SER A 201 1.08 -25.62 -2.22
N THR A 202 1.90 -26.67 -2.24
CA THR A 202 3.37 -26.57 -2.22
C THR A 202 3.90 -25.84 -3.45
N GLU A 203 3.30 -26.07 -4.61
CA GLU A 203 3.69 -25.48 -5.88
C GLU A 203 3.33 -23.99 -5.93
N ARG A 204 2.13 -23.64 -5.49
CA ARG A 204 1.70 -22.24 -5.41
C ARG A 204 2.59 -21.45 -4.46
N SER A 205 2.89 -22.00 -3.29
CA SER A 205 3.80 -21.36 -2.33
C SER A 205 5.22 -21.22 -2.90
N ALA A 206 5.68 -22.14 -3.75
CA ALA A 206 6.96 -22.01 -4.44
C ALA A 206 6.99 -20.79 -5.38
N VAL A 207 5.94 -20.61 -6.20
CA VAL A 207 5.81 -19.44 -7.08
C VAL A 207 5.79 -18.15 -6.27
N LEU A 208 5.01 -18.10 -5.20
CA LEU A 208 4.93 -16.91 -4.34
C LEU A 208 6.25 -16.62 -3.62
N ALA A 209 7.01 -17.65 -3.22
CA ALA A 209 8.34 -17.48 -2.63
C ALA A 209 9.37 -16.94 -3.65
N VAL A 210 9.28 -17.32 -4.92
CA VAL A 210 10.09 -16.71 -6.00
C VAL A 210 9.76 -15.22 -6.11
N LEU A 211 8.47 -14.86 -6.17
CA LEU A 211 8.04 -13.46 -6.24
C LEU A 211 8.51 -12.65 -5.02
N ASP A 212 8.41 -13.21 -3.82
CA ASP A 212 8.93 -12.61 -2.58
C ASP A 212 10.44 -12.33 -2.66
N ALA A 213 11.21 -13.25 -3.24
CA ALA A 213 12.65 -13.08 -3.43
C ALA A 213 12.98 -11.93 -4.39
N THR A 214 12.23 -11.81 -5.49
CA THR A 214 12.56 -10.87 -6.58
C THR A 214 11.95 -9.49 -6.40
N ASN A 215 10.80 -9.37 -5.71
CA ASN A 215 10.07 -8.10 -5.54
C ASN A 215 10.91 -7.01 -4.86
N ARG A 216 11.84 -7.36 -3.97
CA ARG A 216 12.72 -6.38 -3.30
C ARG A 216 13.91 -5.94 -4.16
N TRP A 217 14.37 -6.81 -5.05
CA TRP A 217 15.53 -6.54 -5.91
C TRP A 217 15.18 -5.63 -7.08
N THR A 218 13.98 -5.81 -7.64
CA THR A 218 13.44 -4.93 -8.68
C THR A 218 13.22 -3.49 -8.19
N ASP A 219 13.04 -3.28 -6.88
CA ASP A 219 12.90 -1.95 -6.27
C ASP A 219 14.24 -1.23 -6.03
N ALA A 220 15.33 -1.95 -5.80
CA ALA A 220 16.61 -1.39 -5.34
C ALA A 220 17.53 -0.85 -6.46
N ARG A 221 17.28 -1.18 -7.73
CA ARG A 221 18.18 -0.87 -8.86
C ARG A 221 17.67 0.23 -9.80
N ARG A 222 17.10 1.29 -9.22
CA ARG A 222 16.80 2.54 -9.93
C ARG A 222 17.70 3.69 -9.49
#